data_AF-A0A3L7AA70-F1
#
_entry.id   AF-A0A3L7AA70-F1
#
_cell.length_a   1.000
_cell.length_b   1.000
_cell.length_c   1.000
_cell.angle_alpha   90.00
_cell.angle_beta   90.00
_cell.angle_gamma   90.00
#
_symmetry.space_group_name_H-M   'P 1'
#
loop_
_entity.id
_entity.type
_entity.pdbx_description
1 polymer ?
#
loop_
_entity_poly.entity_id
_entity_poly.type
_entity_poly.pdbx_seq_one_letter_code
_entity_poly.pdbx_strand_id
1 'polypeptide(L)'
;MSLEALLRERPVDRENVNAHKRRMSAAIRAYRLRELREASSLTQVELAARLDVSQNRISRLENGDIERAQVDTLRRYVEAVGGELRIEV
;
A
#
# COMPACT_ATOMS: atom_id res chain seq x y z
N MET A 1 5.91 23.32 30.71
CA MET A 1 5.12 23.76 29.53
C MET A 1 4.03 22.71 29.30
N SER A 2 2.74 23.09 29.28
CA SER A 2 1.64 22.12 29.13
C SER A 2 1.30 21.86 27.66
N LEU A 3 0.75 20.68 27.35
CA LEU A 3 0.27 20.34 26.00
C LEU A 3 -0.73 21.38 25.48
N GLU A 4 -1.62 21.86 26.36
CA GLU A 4 -2.63 22.85 26.02
C GLU A 4 -2.01 24.20 25.63
N ALA A 5 -0.96 24.65 26.33
CA ALA A 5 -0.23 25.87 25.97
C ALA A 5 0.47 25.71 24.61
N LEU A 6 1.04 24.53 24.36
CA LEU A 6 1.76 24.21 23.12
C LEU A 6 0.82 24.16 21.90
N LEU A 7 -0.38 23.59 22.06
CA LEU A 7 -1.41 23.55 21.02
C LEU A 7 -2.03 24.92 20.73
N ARG A 8 -2.06 25.81 21.72
CA ARG A 8 -2.53 27.19 21.54
C ARG A 8 -1.53 28.03 20.74
N GLU A 9 -0.23 27.81 20.99
CA GLU A 9 0.86 28.48 20.28
C GLU A 9 1.14 27.85 18.91
N ARG A 10 0.91 26.54 18.77
CA ARG A 10 1.06 25.78 17.52
C ARG A 10 -0.14 24.85 17.30
N PRO A 11 -1.23 25.35 16.70
CA PRO A 11 -2.39 24.53 16.41
C PRO A 11 -2.04 23.40 15.45
N VAL A 12 -2.68 22.25 15.66
CA VAL A 12 -2.50 21.08 14.77
C VAL A 12 -3.16 21.36 13.43
N ASP A 13 -2.35 21.27 12.38
CA ASP A 13 -2.85 21.20 11.01
C ASP A 13 -3.49 19.82 10.77
N ARG A 14 -4.81 19.76 10.92
CA ARG A 14 -5.61 18.54 10.73
C ARG A 14 -5.53 18.02 9.30
N GLU A 15 -5.41 18.90 8.30
CA GLU A 15 -5.31 18.50 6.91
C GLU A 15 -4.01 17.77 6.65
N ASN A 16 -2.90 18.35 7.13
CA ASN A 16 -1.58 17.75 7.02
C ASN A 16 -1.47 16.42 7.79
N VAL A 17 -2.04 16.35 9.00
CA VAL A 17 -2.14 15.10 9.76
C VAL A 17 -2.90 14.04 8.97
N ASN A 18 -4.05 14.40 8.39
CA ASN A 18 -4.86 13.45 7.60
C ASN A 18 -4.13 13.00 6.33
N ALA A 19 -3.41 13.90 5.66
CA ALA A 19 -2.57 13.55 4.51
C ALA A 19 -1.45 12.58 4.88
N HIS A 20 -0.80 12.77 6.03
CA HIS A 20 0.20 11.83 6.55
C HIS A 20 -0.41 10.47 6.90
N LYS A 21 -1.59 10.45 7.54
CA LYS A 21 -2.31 9.20 7.85
C LYS A 21 -2.61 8.42 6.58
N ARG A 22 -3.14 9.08 5.52
CA ARG A 22 -3.42 8.42 4.23
C ARG A 22 -2.15 7.81 3.63
N ARG A 23 -1.04 8.56 3.59
CA ARG A 23 0.26 8.07 3.12
C ARG A 23 0.76 6.86 3.91
N MET A 24 0.66 6.91 5.24
CA MET A 24 1.02 5.76 6.08
C MET A 24 0.15 4.54 5.78
N SER A 25 -1.17 4.71 5.70
CA SER A 25 -2.08 3.61 5.39
C SER A 25 -1.79 2.99 4.01
N ALA A 26 -1.48 3.80 3.00
CA ALA A 26 -1.09 3.33 1.67
C ALA A 26 0.21 2.51 1.71
N ALA A 27 1.23 3.01 2.43
CA ALA A 27 2.50 2.30 2.60
C ALA A 27 2.32 0.95 3.31
N ILE A 28 1.48 0.90 4.36
CA ILE A 28 1.16 -0.35 5.07
C ILE A 28 0.47 -1.34 4.13
N ARG A 29 -0.50 -0.90 3.32
CA ARG A 29 -1.19 -1.78 2.36
C ARG A 29 -0.23 -2.32 1.30
N ALA A 30 0.64 -1.47 0.76
CA ALA A 30 1.66 -1.86 -0.21
C ALA A 30 2.63 -2.90 0.37
N TYR A 31 3.10 -2.67 1.60
CA TYR A 31 3.96 -3.60 2.30
C TYR A 31 3.29 -4.96 2.53
N ARG A 32 2.00 -5.00 2.85
CA ARG A 32 1.26 -6.27 2.99
C ARG A 32 1.22 -7.10 1.70
N LEU A 33 1.17 -6.46 0.53
CA LEU A 33 1.24 -7.19 -0.75
C LEU A 33 2.59 -7.87 -0.93
N ARG A 34 3.67 -7.20 -0.50
CA ARG A 34 5.00 -7.78 -0.46
C ARG A 34 5.06 -8.99 0.48
N GLU A 35 4.51 -8.87 1.69
CA GLU A 35 4.46 -9.97 2.65
C GLU A 35 3.71 -11.18 2.09
N LEU A 36 2.57 -10.96 1.40
CA LEU A 36 1.82 -12.04 0.76
C LEU A 36 2.65 -12.75 -0.33
N ARG A 37 3.35 -11.99 -1.18
CA ARG A 37 4.23 -12.56 -2.21
C ARG A 37 5.36 -13.38 -1.59
N GLU A 38 6.00 -12.86 -0.55
CA GLU A 38 7.09 -13.54 0.15
C GLU A 38 6.59 -14.81 0.86
N ALA A 39 5.39 -14.78 1.45
CA ALA A 39 4.75 -15.97 2.03
C ALA A 39 4.40 -17.03 0.97
N SER A 40 4.19 -16.63 -0.29
CA SER A 40 4.04 -17.54 -1.43
C SER A 40 5.37 -17.99 -2.05
N SER A 41 6.52 -17.64 -1.45
CA SER A 41 7.86 -17.98 -1.94
C SER A 41 8.17 -17.49 -3.36
N LEU A 42 7.55 -16.37 -3.77
CA LEU A 42 7.77 -15.77 -5.09
C LEU A 42 8.71 -14.57 -5.02
N THR A 43 9.59 -14.43 -6.00
CA THR A 43 10.27 -13.17 -6.29
C THR A 43 9.35 -12.20 -7.02
N GLN A 44 9.70 -10.91 -7.05
CA GLN A 44 8.95 -9.92 -7.83
C GLN A 44 8.98 -10.24 -9.34
N VAL A 45 10.06 -10.86 -9.83
CA VAL A 45 10.21 -11.24 -11.24
C VAL A 45 9.26 -12.41 -11.59
N GLU A 46 9.20 -13.43 -10.74
CA GLU A 46 8.31 -14.58 -10.95
C GLU A 46 6.84 -14.17 -10.89
N LEU A 47 6.46 -13.32 -9.93
CA LEU A 47 5.10 -12.81 -9.86
C LEU A 47 4.77 -11.94 -11.09
N ALA A 48 5.70 -11.08 -11.53
CA ALA A 48 5.52 -10.27 -12.72
C ALA A 48 5.29 -11.13 -13.97
N ALA A 49 6.06 -12.22 -14.12
CA ALA A 49 5.91 -13.17 -15.23
C ALA A 49 4.54 -13.88 -15.20
N ARG A 50 4.05 -14.30 -14.01
CA ARG A 50 2.72 -14.91 -13.87
C ARG A 50 1.58 -13.97 -14.26
N LEU A 51 1.77 -12.67 -14.04
CA LEU A 51 0.76 -11.64 -14.26
C LEU A 51 0.85 -10.97 -15.65
N ASP A 52 1.85 -11.33 -16.45
CA ASP A 52 2.19 -10.67 -17.71
C ASP A 52 2.38 -9.14 -17.55
N VAL A 53 3.21 -8.75 -16.59
CA VAL A 53 3.55 -7.35 -16.30
C VAL A 53 5.04 -7.18 -16.07
N SER A 54 5.51 -5.93 -16.00
CA SER A 54 6.91 -5.66 -15.66
C SER A 54 7.18 -5.83 -14.15
N GLN A 55 8.39 -6.25 -13.79
CA GLN A 55 8.83 -6.28 -12.39
C GLN A 55 8.78 -4.89 -11.74
N ASN A 56 9.05 -3.82 -12.50
CA ASN A 56 8.90 -2.44 -12.01
C ASN A 56 7.47 -2.18 -11.50
N ARG A 57 6.46 -2.70 -12.22
CA ARG A 57 5.05 -2.55 -11.83
C ARG A 57 4.76 -3.22 -10.48
N ILE A 58 5.31 -4.41 -10.25
CA ILE A 58 5.24 -5.12 -8.96
C ILE A 58 5.94 -4.31 -7.86
N SER A 59 7.15 -3.82 -8.14
CA SER A 59 7.92 -3.00 -7.18
C SER A 59 7.17 -1.72 -6.77
N ARG A 60 6.56 -0.99 -7.71
CA ARG A 60 5.77 0.22 -7.39
C ARG A 60 4.55 -0.10 -6.52
N LEU A 61 3.87 -1.21 -6.82
CA LEU A 61 2.73 -1.68 -6.05
C LEU A 61 3.11 -1.98 -4.59
N GLU A 62 4.25 -2.65 -4.40
CA GLU A 62 4.76 -3.07 -3.09
C GLU A 62 5.41 -1.93 -2.28
N ASN A 63 5.80 -0.81 -2.92
CA ASN A 63 6.51 0.31 -2.29
C ASN A 63 5.65 1.57 -2.06
N GLY A 64 4.32 1.48 -2.20
CA GLY A 64 3.42 2.55 -1.77
C GLY A 64 2.66 3.28 -2.89
N ASP A 65 2.86 2.90 -4.16
CA ASP A 65 2.09 3.45 -5.30
C ASP A 65 0.73 2.73 -5.49
N ILE A 66 0.21 2.14 -4.41
CA ILE A 66 -1.00 1.32 -4.43
C ILE A 66 -2.27 2.14 -4.74
N GLU A 67 -2.30 3.42 -4.35
CA GLU A 67 -3.46 4.30 -4.62
C GLU A 67 -3.61 4.62 -6.12
N ARG A 68 -2.55 4.44 -6.92
CA ARG A 68 -2.59 4.59 -8.38
C ARG A 68 -2.76 3.25 -9.10
N ALA A 69 -2.84 2.15 -8.36
CA ALA A 69 -3.02 0.83 -8.94
C ALA A 69 -4.46 0.65 -9.43
N GLN A 70 -4.60 0.06 -10.62
CA GLN A 70 -5.91 -0.36 -11.10
C GLN A 70 -6.41 -1.54 -10.25
N VAL A 71 -7.70 -1.52 -9.89
CA VAL A 71 -8.35 -2.59 -9.11
C VAL A 71 -8.12 -3.97 -9.74
N ASP A 72 -8.20 -4.07 -11.07
CA ASP A 72 -7.93 -5.29 -11.82
C ASP A 72 -6.52 -5.86 -11.56
N THR A 73 -5.54 -4.99 -11.38
CA THR A 73 -4.15 -5.41 -11.09
C THR A 73 -4.01 -5.93 -9.67
N LEU A 74 -4.64 -5.26 -8.71
CA LEU A 74 -4.67 -5.74 -7.33
C LEU A 74 -5.37 -7.09 -7.24
N ARG A 75 -6.46 -7.27 -7.99
CA ARG A 75 -7.17 -8.55 -8.08
C ARG A 75 -6.26 -9.66 -8.61
N ARG A 76 -5.70 -9.47 -9.81
CA ARG A 76 -4.79 -10.44 -10.43
C ARG A 76 -3.59 -10.77 -9.53
N TYR A 77 -3.02 -9.75 -8.89
CA TYR A 77 -1.93 -9.94 -7.92
C TYR A 77 -2.35 -10.86 -6.78
N VAL A 78 -3.45 -10.53 -6.10
CA VAL A 78 -3.96 -11.28 -4.95
C VAL A 78 -4.32 -12.71 -5.34
N GLU A 79 -4.93 -12.91 -6.51
CA GLU A 79 -5.24 -14.23 -7.05
C GLU A 79 -3.97 -15.06 -7.35
N ALA A 80 -2.92 -14.44 -7.89
CA ALA A 80 -1.66 -15.13 -8.21
C ALA A 80 -0.86 -15.57 -6.97
N VAL A 81 -1.15 -14.99 -5.80
CA VAL A 81 -0.63 -15.43 -4.48
C VAL A 81 -1.63 -16.30 -3.72
N GLY A 82 -2.76 -16.68 -4.34
CA GLY A 82 -3.75 -17.60 -3.78
C GLY A 82 -4.79 -16.96 -2.86
N GLY A 83 -4.92 -15.63 -2.89
CA GLY A 83 -5.93 -14.88 -2.12
C GLY A 83 -7.13 -14.45 -2.95
N GLU A 84 -8.08 -13.79 -2.29
CA GLU A 84 -9.26 -13.18 -2.90
C GLU A 84 -9.31 -11.67 -2.57
N LEU A 85 -9.51 -10.83 -3.58
CA LEU A 85 -9.72 -9.39 -3.36
C LEU A 85 -11.20 -9.09 -3.12
N ARG A 86 -11.52 -8.62 -1.90
CA ARG A 86 -12.83 -8.05 -1.56
C ARG A 86 -12.76 -6.53 -1.47
N ILE A 87 -13.80 -5.87 -1.96
CA ILE A 87 -13.95 -4.42 -1.93
C ILE A 87 -15.20 -4.12 -1.12
N GLU A 88 -15.05 -3.32 -0.08
CA GLU A 88 -16.12 -2.85 0.79
C GLU A 88 -16.25 -1.34 0.64
N VAL A 89 -17.50 -0.85 0.63
CA VAL A 89 -17.85 0.56 0.41
C VAL A 89 -18.36 1.18 1.71
#